data_AF-A0A536PC45-F1
#
_entry.id   AF-A0A536PC45-F1
#
_cell.length_a   1.000
_cell.length_b   1.000
_cell.length_c   1.000
_cell.angle_alpha   90.00
_cell.angle_beta   90.00
_cell.angle_gamma   90.00
#
_symmetry.space_group_name_H-M   'P 1'
#
loop_
_entity.id
_entity.type
_entity.pdbx_description
1 polymer ?
#
loop_
_entity_poly.entity_id
_entity_poly.type
_entity_poly.pdbx_seq_one_letter_code
_entity_poly.pdbx_strand_id
1 'polypeptide(L)'
;MFLFFAVIAGALVLAVVVGGDVRRLSQIRVKHLELLIGAFGLKLVVALLGTAHSELAVNIARPLNIVGAVLLLAVVWFNRRIPGALLFGAGLVLNLAAIVSFGGRMPVVLPSGMDPSSARLAALRNGLDPLHVLLPQPYGPWFIGDIFSIPSLVGRSSLVSIGDILMASGIVWLIVQCSRRVPSTSHAVDRPAVVLKRSAK
;
A
#
# COMPACT_ATOMS: atom_id res chain seq x y z
N MET A 1 0.63 -2.01 8.43
CA MET A 1 -0.78 -2.44 8.23
C MET A 1 -1.78 -1.35 8.60
N PHE A 2 -1.77 -0.83 9.84
CA PHE A 2 -2.71 0.24 10.24
C PHE A 2 -2.66 1.49 9.35
N LEU A 3 -1.45 1.95 8.98
CA LEU A 3 -1.26 3.10 8.07
C LEU A 3 -2.06 2.95 6.77
N PHE A 4 -1.96 1.82 6.09
CA PHE A 4 -2.64 1.61 4.81
C PHE A 4 -4.17 1.59 4.96
N PHE A 5 -4.71 1.05 6.05
CA PHE A 5 -6.15 1.14 6.32
C PHE A 5 -6.59 2.59 6.52
N ALA A 6 -5.84 3.37 7.31
CA ALA A 6 -6.13 4.79 7.52
C ALA A 6 -6.04 5.59 6.22
N VAL A 7 -5.02 5.33 5.39
CA VAL A 7 -4.84 5.97 4.08
C VAL A 7 -5.98 5.62 3.13
N ILE A 8 -6.38 4.34 3.05
CA ILE A 8 -7.52 3.92 2.22
C ILE A 8 -8.80 4.60 2.68
N ALA A 9 -9.08 4.60 3.98
CA ALA A 9 -10.27 5.25 4.54
C ALA A 9 -10.28 6.76 4.24
N GLY A 10 -9.17 7.46 4.50
CA GLY A 10 -9.03 8.88 4.21
C GLY A 10 -9.14 9.20 2.71
N ALA A 11 -8.56 8.37 1.85
CA ALA A 11 -8.65 8.53 0.40
C ALA A 11 -10.08 8.31 -0.12
N LEU A 12 -10.84 7.37 0.46
CA LEU A 12 -12.24 7.15 0.12
C LEU A 12 -13.09 8.36 0.52
N VAL A 13 -12.89 8.90 1.73
CA VAL A 13 -13.56 10.14 2.17
C VAL A 13 -13.20 11.30 1.23
N LEU A 14 -11.92 11.48 0.92
CA LEU A 14 -11.46 12.52 0.00
C LEU A 14 -12.10 12.38 -1.39
N ALA A 15 -12.18 11.16 -1.92
CA ALA A 15 -12.81 10.89 -3.21
C ALA A 15 -14.29 11.28 -3.22
N VAL A 16 -15.03 11.02 -2.13
CA VAL A 16 -16.44 11.42 -1.99
C VAL A 16 -16.57 12.95 -1.86
N VAL A 17 -15.73 13.60 -1.06
CA VAL A 17 -15.73 15.06 -0.85
C VAL A 17 -15.43 15.81 -2.15
N VAL A 18 -14.54 15.28 -3.00
CA VAL A 18 -14.20 15.85 -4.31
C VAL A 18 -15.27 15.52 -5.38
N GLY A 19 -16.38 14.88 -5.00
CA GLY A 19 -17.51 14.57 -5.90
C GLY A 19 -17.33 13.32 -6.75
N GLY A 20 -16.37 12.46 -6.41
CA GLY A 20 -16.15 11.17 -7.05
C GLY A 20 -17.29 10.17 -6.78
N ASP A 21 -17.31 9.10 -7.58
CA ASP A 21 -18.16 7.93 -7.36
C ASP A 21 -17.27 6.72 -7.04
N VAL A 22 -17.20 6.37 -5.75
CA VAL A 22 -16.42 5.23 -5.25
C VAL A 22 -16.92 3.88 -5.78
N ARG A 23 -18.17 3.78 -6.27
CA ARG A 23 -18.68 2.56 -6.90
C ARG A 23 -17.90 2.21 -8.16
N ARG A 24 -17.28 3.21 -8.81
CA ARG A 24 -16.42 2.99 -9.99
C ARG A 24 -15.15 2.21 -9.65
N LEU A 25 -14.72 2.19 -8.38
CA LEU A 25 -13.59 1.38 -7.96
C LEU A 25 -13.84 -0.12 -8.16
N SER A 26 -15.09 -0.58 -8.09
CA SER A 26 -15.42 -1.99 -8.36
C SER A 26 -15.31 -2.36 -9.84
N GLN A 27 -15.20 -1.38 -10.74
CA GLN A 27 -15.02 -1.60 -12.18
C GLN A 27 -13.54 -1.81 -12.54
N ILE A 28 -12.62 -1.57 -11.61
CA ILE A 28 -11.19 -1.78 -11.82
C ILE A 28 -10.94 -3.30 -11.91
N ARG A 29 -10.47 -3.74 -13.07
CA ARG A 29 -10.06 -5.14 -13.27
C ARG A 29 -8.57 -5.27 -12.94
N VAL A 30 -8.27 -5.86 -11.80
CA VAL A 30 -6.91 -6.23 -11.42
C VAL A 30 -6.55 -7.54 -12.09
N LYS A 31 -5.47 -7.54 -12.87
CA LYS A 31 -4.88 -8.76 -13.45
C LYS A 31 -4.12 -9.52 -12.38
N HIS A 32 -4.15 -10.84 -12.46
CA HIS A 32 -3.44 -11.75 -11.55
C HIS A 32 -3.81 -11.56 -10.07
N LEU A 33 -5.12 -11.59 -9.79
CA LEU A 33 -5.64 -11.47 -8.43
C LEU A 33 -5.09 -12.58 -7.51
N GLU A 34 -4.80 -13.76 -8.05
CA GLU A 34 -4.15 -14.87 -7.38
C GLU A 34 -2.77 -14.50 -6.79
N LEU A 35 -1.96 -13.71 -7.51
CA LEU A 35 -0.66 -13.24 -7.02
C LEU A 35 -0.85 -12.23 -5.87
N LEU A 36 -1.88 -11.37 -5.97
CA LEU A 36 -2.22 -10.42 -4.93
C LEU A 36 -2.66 -11.13 -3.66
N ILE A 37 -3.57 -12.09 -3.78
CA ILE A 37 -4.04 -12.94 -2.67
C ILE A 37 -2.87 -13.69 -2.06
N GLY A 38 -2.01 -14.30 -2.88
CA GLY A 38 -0.81 -14.99 -2.44
C GLY A 38 0.14 -14.09 -1.65
N ALA A 39 0.37 -12.86 -2.13
CA ALA A 39 1.23 -11.90 -1.44
C ALA A 39 0.66 -11.48 -0.08
N PHE A 40 -0.66 -11.21 0.00
CA PHE A 40 -1.32 -10.92 1.28
C PHE A 40 -1.31 -12.14 2.21
N GLY A 41 -1.51 -13.34 1.68
CA GLY A 41 -1.39 -14.60 2.43
C GLY A 41 -0.01 -14.77 3.03
N LEU A 42 1.06 -14.51 2.27
CA LEU A 42 2.44 -14.53 2.78
C LEU A 42 2.66 -13.47 3.87
N LYS A 43 2.15 -12.25 3.69
CA LYS A 43 2.23 -11.21 4.73
C LYS A 43 1.49 -11.62 6.00
N LEU A 44 0.36 -12.31 5.89
CA LEU A 44 -0.38 -12.85 7.04
C LEU A 44 0.42 -13.96 7.73
N VAL A 45 0.98 -14.91 6.98
CA VAL A 45 1.84 -15.98 7.54
C VAL A 45 3.03 -15.39 8.29
N VAL A 46 3.72 -14.40 7.71
CA VAL A 46 4.83 -13.70 8.39
C VAL A 46 4.36 -13.01 9.67
N ALA A 47 3.19 -12.37 9.67
CA ALA A 47 2.63 -11.76 10.86
C ALA A 47 2.30 -12.79 11.95
N LEU A 48 1.77 -13.96 11.58
CA LEU A 48 1.50 -15.06 12.50
C LEU A 48 2.78 -15.68 13.04
N LEU A 49 3.82 -15.85 12.23
CA LEU A 49 5.14 -16.30 12.70
C LEU A 49 5.73 -15.33 13.74
N GLY A 50 5.43 -14.04 13.63
CA GLY A 50 5.88 -13.02 14.59
C GLY A 50 5.29 -13.13 15.98
N THR A 51 4.19 -13.85 16.18
CA THR A 51 3.61 -14.08 17.51
C THR A 51 4.30 -15.22 18.26
N ALA A 52 5.08 -16.06 17.57
CA ALA A 52 5.82 -17.17 18.17
C ALA A 52 7.08 -16.71 18.93
N HIS A 53 7.57 -15.50 18.67
CA HIS A 53 8.77 -14.91 19.29
C HIS A 53 9.97 -15.88 19.33
N SER A 54 10.22 -16.61 18.24
CA SER A 54 11.29 -17.61 18.14
C SER A 54 12.20 -17.36 16.95
N GLU A 55 13.48 -17.73 17.08
CA GLU A 55 14.47 -17.57 16.02
C GLU A 55 14.11 -18.37 14.76
N LEU A 56 13.56 -19.58 14.93
CA LEU A 56 13.08 -20.39 13.83
C LEU A 56 11.98 -19.66 13.04
N ALA A 57 11.02 -19.04 13.74
CA ALA A 57 9.95 -18.28 13.10
C ALA A 57 10.50 -17.07 12.34
N VAL A 58 11.48 -16.36 12.90
CA VAL A 58 12.17 -15.26 12.21
C VAL A 58 12.90 -15.75 10.95
N ASN A 59 13.64 -16.85 11.04
CA ASN A 59 14.40 -17.40 9.90
C ASN A 59 13.50 -17.86 8.76
N ILE A 60 12.32 -18.41 9.06
CA ILE A 60 11.31 -18.75 8.05
C ILE A 60 10.64 -17.49 7.49
N ALA A 61 10.35 -16.50 8.33
CA ALA A 61 9.62 -15.30 7.93
C ALA A 61 10.44 -14.37 7.02
N ARG A 62 11.75 -14.26 7.21
CA ARG A 62 12.66 -13.42 6.41
C ARG A 62 12.53 -13.63 4.89
N PRO A 63 12.72 -14.86 4.35
CA PRO A 63 12.55 -15.10 2.92
C PRO A 63 11.09 -14.93 2.48
N LEU A 64 10.10 -15.32 3.30
CA LEU A 64 8.69 -15.10 2.97
C LEU A 64 8.33 -13.62 2.84
N ASN A 65 8.94 -12.76 3.64
CA ASN A 65 8.74 -11.31 3.57
C ASN A 65 9.24 -10.74 2.23
N ILE A 66 10.41 -11.22 1.76
CA ILE A 66 10.97 -10.88 0.44
C ILE A 66 10.08 -11.40 -0.68
N VAL A 67 9.70 -12.69 -0.65
CA VAL A 67 8.84 -13.30 -1.67
C VAL A 67 7.50 -12.57 -1.75
N GLY A 68 6.89 -12.23 -0.61
CA GLY A 68 5.65 -11.46 -0.58
C GLY A 68 5.79 -10.08 -1.23
N ALA A 69 6.90 -9.38 -1.02
CA ALA A 69 7.18 -8.10 -1.67
C ALA A 69 7.40 -8.25 -3.19
N VAL A 70 8.09 -9.30 -3.63
CA VAL A 70 8.29 -9.61 -5.06
C VAL A 70 6.96 -9.94 -5.75
N LEU A 71 6.08 -10.72 -5.10
CA LEU A 71 4.74 -11.00 -5.63
C LEU A 71 3.92 -9.72 -5.78
N LEU A 72 3.96 -8.81 -4.82
CA LEU A 72 3.31 -7.50 -4.95
C LEU A 72 3.90 -6.68 -6.11
N LEU A 73 5.21 -6.70 -6.32
CA LEU A 73 5.84 -6.04 -7.48
C LEU A 73 5.37 -6.66 -8.80
N ALA A 74 5.22 -7.99 -8.86
CA ALA A 74 4.69 -8.66 -10.04
C ALA A 74 3.25 -8.21 -10.33
N VAL A 75 2.39 -8.12 -9.31
CA VAL A 75 1.04 -7.56 -9.45
C VAL A 75 1.08 -6.14 -9.99
N VAL A 76 1.93 -5.27 -9.42
CA VAL A 76 2.09 -3.89 -9.90
C VAL A 76 2.54 -3.86 -11.36
N TRP A 77 3.49 -4.71 -11.75
CA TRP A 77 4.00 -4.78 -13.12
C TRP A 77 2.91 -5.12 -14.14
N PHE A 78 2.09 -6.13 -13.86
CA PHE A 78 0.96 -6.50 -14.73
C PHE A 78 -0.17 -5.47 -14.75
N ASN A 79 -0.25 -4.63 -13.71
CA ASN A 79 -1.28 -3.61 -13.52
C ASN A 79 -0.74 -2.16 -13.64
N ARG A 80 0.45 -1.96 -14.21
CA ARG A 80 1.14 -0.65 -14.28
C ARG A 80 0.39 0.47 -15.00
N ARG A 81 -0.65 0.13 -15.78
CA ARG A 81 -1.52 1.10 -16.45
C ARG A 81 -2.62 1.66 -15.52
N ILE A 82 -2.85 1.04 -14.37
CA ILE A 82 -3.79 1.56 -13.36
C ILE A 82 -3.18 2.82 -12.75
N PRO A 83 -3.94 3.92 -12.62
CA PRO A 83 -3.48 5.14 -11.95
C PRO A 83 -2.90 4.82 -10.56
N GLY A 84 -1.78 5.43 -10.20
CA GLY A 84 -1.12 5.20 -8.92
C GLY A 84 -0.31 3.90 -8.79
N ALA A 85 -0.47 2.92 -9.70
CA ALA A 85 0.23 1.64 -9.60
C ALA A 85 1.76 1.76 -9.65
N LEU A 86 2.29 2.58 -10.58
CA LEU A 86 3.74 2.80 -10.68
C LEU A 86 4.31 3.55 -9.47
N LEU A 87 3.56 4.51 -8.92
CA LEU A 87 3.97 5.24 -7.72
C LEU A 87 4.01 4.30 -6.50
N PHE A 88 3.01 3.43 -6.37
CA PHE A 88 3.01 2.37 -5.38
C PHE A 88 4.18 1.40 -5.57
N GLY A 89 4.44 0.99 -6.83
CA GLY A 89 5.57 0.15 -7.20
C GLY A 89 6.92 0.74 -6.82
N ALA A 90 7.12 2.04 -7.06
CA ALA A 90 8.36 2.73 -6.68
C ALA A 90 8.60 2.67 -5.16
N GLY A 91 7.57 2.93 -4.36
CA GLY A 91 7.65 2.78 -2.91
C GLY A 91 7.94 1.34 -2.47
N LEU A 92 7.31 0.37 -3.13
CA LEU A 92 7.54 -1.04 -2.86
C LEU A 92 8.97 -1.50 -3.23
N VAL A 93 9.55 -0.98 -4.31
CA VAL A 93 10.96 -1.23 -4.68
C VAL A 93 11.90 -0.67 -3.62
N LEU A 94 11.66 0.55 -3.11
CA LEU A 94 12.45 1.12 -2.03
C LEU A 94 12.39 0.26 -0.77
N ASN A 95 11.18 -0.14 -0.36
CA ASN A 95 11.00 -1.04 0.78
C ASN A 95 11.69 -2.38 0.56
N LEU A 96 11.58 -2.98 -0.62
CA LEU A 96 12.25 -4.23 -0.94
C LEU A 96 13.78 -4.09 -0.88
N ALA A 97 14.33 -2.99 -1.39
CA ALA A 97 15.77 -2.72 -1.31
C ALA A 97 16.23 -2.67 0.15
N ALA A 98 15.52 -1.94 1.02
CA ALA A 98 15.81 -1.91 2.46
C ALA A 98 15.69 -3.32 3.08
N ILE A 99 14.58 -4.03 2.83
CA ILE A 99 14.35 -5.38 3.35
C ILE A 99 15.51 -6.31 2.96
N VAL A 100 15.94 -6.32 1.70
CA VAL A 100 17.04 -7.18 1.23
C VAL A 100 18.38 -6.77 1.85
N SER A 101 18.68 -5.47 1.92
CA SER A 101 19.93 -4.97 2.52
C SER A 101 20.09 -5.33 3.99
N PHE A 102 18.99 -5.50 4.72
CA PHE A 102 18.98 -5.87 6.14
C PHE A 102 18.51 -7.31 6.38
N GLY A 103 18.75 -8.18 5.39
CA GLY A 103 18.63 -9.62 5.52
C GLY A 103 17.19 -10.15 5.54
N GLY A 104 16.24 -9.47 4.92
CA GLY A 104 14.82 -9.85 4.88
C GLY A 104 13.93 -9.13 5.89
N ARG A 105 14.46 -8.11 6.59
CA ARG A 105 13.75 -7.32 7.60
C ARG A 105 13.90 -5.84 7.33
N MET A 106 12.89 -5.07 7.71
CA MET A 106 12.90 -3.63 7.59
C MET A 106 13.79 -3.03 8.71
N PRO A 107 14.79 -2.21 8.37
CA PRO A 107 15.58 -1.50 9.36
C PRO A 107 14.74 -0.45 10.11
N VAL A 108 14.86 -0.43 11.42
CA VAL A 108 14.19 0.50 12.33
C VAL A 108 15.23 1.18 13.22
N VAL A 109 15.26 2.51 13.24
CA VAL A 109 15.99 3.28 14.25
C VAL A 109 15.11 3.43 15.49
N LEU A 110 15.69 3.34 16.69
CA LEU A 110 14.96 3.26 17.96
C LEU A 110 13.72 4.19 17.98
N PRO A 111 12.49 3.65 18.07
CA PRO A 111 11.28 4.46 18.04
C PRO A 111 11.17 5.31 19.30
N SER A 112 11.37 6.62 19.16
CA SER A 112 11.06 7.62 20.18
C SER A 112 9.56 7.59 20.47
N GLY A 113 9.14 6.90 21.54
CA GLY A 113 7.73 6.81 21.95
C GLY A 113 7.12 5.41 21.97
N MET A 114 7.88 4.35 21.70
CA MET A 114 7.40 2.99 21.97
C MET A 114 7.41 2.70 23.48
N ASP A 115 6.32 2.15 24.00
CA ASP A 115 6.22 1.75 25.40
C ASP A 115 7.38 0.79 25.76
N PRO A 116 8.24 1.17 26.73
CA PRO A 116 9.37 0.36 27.18
C PRO A 116 8.97 -1.05 27.63
N SER A 117 7.75 -1.22 28.11
CA SER A 117 7.21 -2.48 28.63
C SER A 117 6.53 -3.35 27.56
N SER A 118 6.42 -2.87 26.32
CA SER A 118 5.72 -3.60 25.28
C SER A 118 6.47 -4.88 24.85
N ALA A 119 5.73 -5.99 24.73
CA ALA A 119 6.25 -7.25 24.21
C ALA A 119 6.87 -7.09 22.80
N ARG A 120 6.38 -6.12 22.03
CA ARG A 120 6.92 -5.77 20.72
C ARG A 120 8.32 -5.16 20.80
N LEU A 121 8.55 -4.23 21.73
CA LEU A 121 9.88 -3.66 21.93
C LEU A 121 10.85 -4.73 22.45
N ALA A 122 10.40 -5.61 23.34
CA ALA A 122 11.19 -6.74 23.80
C ALA A 122 11.59 -7.67 22.65
N ALA A 123 10.63 -8.07 21.80
CA ALA A 123 10.91 -8.87 20.61
C ALA A 123 11.88 -8.17 19.65
N LEU A 124 11.70 -6.87 19.42
CA LEU A 124 12.56 -6.07 18.55
C LEU A 124 14.00 -5.98 19.10
N ARG A 125 14.17 -5.74 20.40
CA ARG A 125 15.48 -5.68 21.08
C ARG A 125 16.19 -7.03 21.08
N ASN A 126 15.44 -8.11 21.24
CA ASN A 126 15.96 -9.48 21.23
C ASN A 126 16.13 -10.03 19.80
N GLY A 127 15.82 -9.26 18.76
CA GLY A 127 15.93 -9.70 17.36
C GLY A 127 14.89 -10.74 16.93
N LEU A 128 13.84 -10.94 17.73
CA LEU A 128 12.75 -11.89 17.54
C LEU A 128 11.55 -11.31 16.76
N ASP A 129 11.65 -10.06 16.31
CA ASP A 129 10.70 -9.48 15.35
C ASP A 129 11.05 -9.97 13.92
N PRO A 130 10.11 -10.67 13.23
CA PRO A 130 10.35 -11.19 11.88
C PRO A 130 10.28 -10.13 10.79
N LEU A 131 9.70 -8.96 11.07
CA LEU A 131 9.47 -7.89 10.11
C LEU A 131 10.49 -6.77 10.25
N HIS A 132 10.99 -6.52 11.47
CA HIS A 132 11.87 -5.39 11.75
C HIS A 132 13.19 -5.83 12.37
N VAL A 133 14.24 -5.08 12.09
CA VAL A 133 15.54 -5.19 12.76
C VAL A 133 15.89 -3.85 13.38
N LEU A 134 16.25 -3.87 14.67
CA LEU A 134 16.66 -2.68 15.38
C LEU A 134 18.08 -2.29 14.98
N LEU A 135 18.27 -1.03 14.60
CA LEU A 135 19.57 -0.44 14.35
C LEU A 135 19.98 0.41 15.57
N PRO A 136 20.99 -0.02 16.35
CA PRO A 136 21.54 0.78 17.44
C PRO A 136 22.22 2.05 16.95
N GLN A 137 22.83 1.98 15.76
CA GLN A 137 23.44 3.10 15.06
C GLN A 137 23.05 3.05 13.57
N PRO A 138 22.89 4.21 12.90
CA PRO A 138 22.58 4.24 11.47
C PRO A 138 23.76 3.73 10.62
N TYR A 139 23.52 2.74 9.76
CA TYR A 139 24.49 2.25 8.77
C TYR A 139 23.79 1.74 7.51
N GLY A 140 24.52 1.62 6.39
CA GLY A 140 23.94 1.18 5.11
C GLY A 140 22.79 2.07 4.64
N PRO A 141 21.81 1.55 3.87
CA PRO A 141 20.66 2.31 3.40
C PRO A 141 19.57 2.46 4.48
N TRP A 142 19.97 2.74 5.73
CA TRP A 142 19.04 2.91 6.86
C TRP A 142 18.00 4.00 6.58
N PHE A 143 18.35 5.03 5.79
CA PHE A 143 17.50 6.17 5.45
C PHE A 143 16.28 5.81 4.58
N ILE A 144 16.25 4.60 4.03
CA ILE A 144 15.11 4.05 3.26
C ILE A 144 14.18 3.23 4.18
N GLY A 145 14.62 2.98 5.41
CA GLY A 145 13.92 2.25 6.45
C GLY A 145 12.77 3.01 7.10
N ASP A 146 12.31 2.44 8.20
CA ASP A 146 11.25 2.96 9.05
C ASP A 146 11.82 4.04 9.99
N ILE A 147 11.74 5.31 9.57
CA ILE A 147 12.38 6.45 10.24
C ILE A 147 11.37 7.48 10.71
N PHE A 148 10.30 7.69 9.94
CA PHE A 148 9.32 8.72 10.25
C PHE A 148 8.37 8.21 11.32
N SER A 149 8.44 8.79 12.51
CA SER A 149 7.46 8.54 13.57
C SER A 149 6.23 9.41 13.32
N ILE A 150 5.13 8.78 12.91
CA ILE A 150 3.84 9.45 12.78
C ILE A 150 3.02 9.16 14.05
N PRO A 151 2.61 10.19 14.81
CA PRO A 151 1.74 9.99 15.95
C PRO A 151 0.40 9.44 15.45
N SER A 152 0.02 8.24 15.88
CA SER A 152 -1.33 7.74 15.54
C SER A 152 -2.37 8.32 16.49
N LEU A 153 -3.59 8.47 15.97
CA LEU A 153 -4.79 8.86 16.72
C LEU A 153 -5.10 7.94 17.92
N VAL A 154 -4.51 6.74 17.96
CA VAL A 154 -4.72 5.72 19.01
C VAL A 154 -3.52 5.68 19.99
N GLY A 155 -2.72 6.74 20.04
CA GLY A 155 -1.61 6.87 21.01
C GLY A 155 -0.41 5.95 20.74
N ARG A 156 -0.36 5.27 19.60
CA ARG A 156 0.78 4.41 19.20
C ARG A 156 1.53 5.04 18.04
N SER A 157 2.77 5.48 18.23
CA SER A 157 3.61 5.93 17.11
C SER A 157 3.80 4.80 16.11
N SER A 158 3.45 5.06 14.84
CA SER A 158 3.78 4.14 13.75
C SER A 158 5.00 4.68 13.05
N LEU A 159 6.02 3.83 12.91
CA LEU A 159 7.14 4.15 12.05
C LEU A 159 6.74 3.92 10.60
N VAL A 160 7.20 4.82 9.74
CA VAL A 160 6.87 4.86 8.33
C VAL A 160 8.15 5.10 7.55
N SER A 161 8.30 4.40 6.43
CA SER A 161 9.42 4.60 5.51
C SER A 161 9.09 5.58 4.38
N ILE A 162 10.12 6.01 3.65
CA ILE A 162 9.93 6.75 2.38
C ILE A 162 9.12 5.91 1.39
N GLY A 163 9.38 4.59 1.36
CA GLY A 163 8.64 3.65 0.52
C GLY A 163 7.16 3.60 0.86
N ASP A 164 6.81 3.60 2.15
CA ASP A 164 5.42 3.61 2.62
C ASP A 164 4.69 4.90 2.24
N ILE A 165 5.37 6.06 2.28
CA ILE A 165 4.80 7.33 1.83
C ILE A 165 4.48 7.30 0.34
N LEU A 166 5.39 6.77 -0.49
CA LEU A 166 5.14 6.60 -1.93
C LEU A 166 4.00 5.60 -2.19
N MET A 167 3.97 4.48 -1.46
CA MET A 167 2.89 3.50 -1.53
C MET A 167 1.54 4.11 -1.16
N ALA A 168 1.48 4.83 -0.03
CA ALA A 168 0.28 5.55 0.41
C ALA A 168 -0.18 6.59 -0.63
N SER A 169 0.75 7.37 -1.18
CA SER A 169 0.46 8.35 -2.23
C SER A 169 -0.09 7.69 -3.50
N GLY A 170 0.48 6.55 -3.89
CA GLY A 170 -0.03 5.74 -5.01
C GLY A 170 -1.46 5.25 -4.78
N ILE A 171 -1.78 4.80 -3.57
CA ILE A 171 -3.15 4.39 -3.19
C ILE A 171 -4.12 5.57 -3.26
N VAL A 172 -3.77 6.72 -2.68
CA VAL A 172 -4.60 7.94 -2.74
C VAL A 172 -4.84 8.32 -4.19
N TRP A 173 -3.80 8.31 -5.02
CA TRP A 173 -3.90 8.66 -6.42
C TRP A 173 -4.82 7.69 -7.19
N LEU A 174 -4.68 6.39 -6.97
CA LEU A 174 -5.55 5.37 -7.55
C LEU A 174 -7.00 5.62 -7.19
N ILE A 175 -7.30 5.76 -5.89
CA ILE A 175 -8.67 5.91 -5.38
C ILE A 175 -9.31 7.17 -5.94
N VAL A 176 -8.62 8.32 -5.87
CA VAL A 176 -9.15 9.60 -6.36
C VAL A 176 -9.39 9.56 -7.86
N GLN A 177 -8.41 9.10 -8.66
CA GLN A 177 -8.54 9.11 -10.12
C GLN A 177 -9.59 8.13 -10.64
N CYS A 178 -9.63 6.91 -10.09
CA CYS A 178 -10.61 5.92 -10.51
C CYS A 178 -12.03 6.28 -10.05
N SER A 179 -12.16 7.09 -9.00
CA SER A 179 -13.47 7.62 -8.55
C SER A 179 -13.93 8.85 -9.33
N ARG A 180 -13.07 9.55 -10.07
CA ARG A 180 -13.48 10.74 -10.84
C ARG A 180 -14.57 10.41 -11.85
N ARG A 181 -15.66 11.17 -11.85
CA ARG A 181 -16.68 11.07 -12.89
C ARG A 181 -16.09 11.59 -14.20
N VAL A 182 -16.25 10.83 -15.27
CA VAL A 182 -16.00 11.39 -16.60
C VAL A 182 -17.09 12.44 -16.83
N PRO A 183 -16.75 13.69 -17.21
CA PRO A 183 -17.78 14.65 -17.59
C PRO A 183 -18.63 14.00 -18.67
N SER A 184 -19.91 13.80 -18.41
CA SER A 184 -20.85 13.43 -19.44
C SER A 184 -20.80 14.54 -20.49
N THR A 185 -20.22 14.26 -21.65
CA THR A 185 -20.33 15.13 -22.82
C THR A 185 -21.80 15.11 -23.25
N SER A 186 -22.62 15.91 -22.58
CA SER A 186 -23.97 16.24 -23.02
C SER A 186 -23.89 17.57 -23.78
N HIS A 187 -23.78 17.49 -25.11
CA HIS A 187 -24.07 18.51 -26.14
C HIS A 187 -23.51 17.94 -27.46
N ALA A 188 -24.17 17.83 -28.62
CA ALA A 188 -25.48 18.15 -29.17
C ALA A 188 -25.62 17.21 -30.40
N VAL A 189 -26.80 16.80 -30.88
CA VAL A 189 -27.66 17.57 -31.77
C VAL A 189 -29.04 16.93 -31.73
N ASP A 190 -29.98 17.64 -31.12
CA ASP A 190 -31.40 17.51 -31.40
C ASP A 190 -31.65 18.24 -32.72
N ARG A 191 -31.92 17.48 -33.79
CA ARG A 191 -32.47 18.03 -35.04
C ARG A 191 -33.91 17.53 -35.11
N PRO A 192 -34.93 18.42 -35.03
CA PRO A 192 -36.27 18.00 -35.38
C PRO A 192 -36.28 17.62 -36.86
N ALA A 193 -36.66 16.38 -37.14
CA ALA A 193 -36.92 15.92 -38.50
C ALA A 193 -38.06 16.77 -39.07
N VAL A 194 -37.72 17.66 -40.00
CA VAL A 194 -38.69 18.40 -40.81
C VAL A 194 -39.49 17.36 -41.60
N VAL A 195 -40.74 17.19 -41.20
CA VAL A 195 -41.76 16.43 -41.92
C VAL A 195 -42.03 17.14 -43.25
N LEU A 196 -41.41 16.67 -44.32
CA LEU A 196 -41.86 16.99 -45.67
C LEU A 196 -42.97 16.01 -46.05
N LYS A 197 -44.21 16.38 -45.68
CA LYS A 197 -45.39 15.93 -46.41
C LYS A 197 -45.27 16.44 -47.85
N ARG A 198 -45.13 15.54 -48.81
CA ARG A 198 -45.60 15.81 -50.18
C ARG A 198 -46.68 14.80 -50.54
N SER A 199 -47.89 15.34 -50.49
CA SER A 199 -49.13 14.82 -51.05
C SER A 199 -49.10 14.93 -52.57
N ALA A 200 -49.63 13.90 -53.24
CA ALA A 200 -50.32 13.90 -54.53
C ALA A 200 -49.66 14.58 -55.75
N LYS A 201 -49.27 13.77 -56.74
CA LYS A 201 -50.01 13.59 -57.99
C LYS A 201 -49.50 12.38 -58.77
#